data_AF-A0A098EX27-F1
#
_entry.id   AF-A0A098EX27-F1
#
_cell.length_a   1.000
_cell.length_b   1.000
_cell.length_c   1.000
_cell.angle_alpha   90.00
_cell.angle_beta   90.00
_cell.angle_gamma   90.00
#
_symmetry.space_group_name_H-M   'P 1'
#
loop_
_entity.id
_entity.type
_entity.pdbx_description
1 polymer ?
#
loop_
_entity_poly.entity_id
_entity_poly.type
_entity_poly.pdbx_seq_one_letter_code
_entity_poly.pdbx_strand_id
1 'polypeptide(L)'
;MYLKNNHAQKFKGYVIEGITNNSLFKSNFNIFNLSLSNCKASTIIISFEFAKLHTYDHEVSPMLKSGIYGKYNGIEFEITTDMENNIMILTEDKSKIDHTFEDKYNSGVFTKIVKPSELVDCVNITHFGIIQGEKLRILQANSNEYQIGTGSILIGDKLNLPRVDRDTWLGWVPKSEVKVLEEKTSINPHKL
;
A
#
# COMPACT_ATOMS: atom_id res chain seq x y z
N MET A 1 22.74 0.34 -65.37
CA MET A 1 21.47 0.79 -65.96
C MET A 1 20.34 0.14 -65.17
N TYR A 2 19.65 0.96 -64.37
CA TYR A 2 18.37 0.79 -63.65
C TYR A 2 18.12 -0.34 -62.64
N LEU A 3 18.08 0.11 -61.38
CA LEU A 3 17.38 -0.42 -60.20
C LEU A 3 15.91 -0.76 -60.50
N LYS A 4 15.37 -1.83 -59.89
CA LYS A 4 13.95 -1.89 -59.52
C LYS A 4 13.82 -2.02 -58.01
N ASN A 5 13.33 -0.91 -57.44
CA ASN A 5 13.15 -0.64 -56.03
C ASN A 5 12.07 -1.55 -55.44
N ASN A 6 12.43 -2.32 -54.41
CA ASN A 6 11.44 -2.74 -53.41
C ASN A 6 11.14 -1.51 -52.56
N HIS A 7 10.04 -0.82 -52.85
CA HIS A 7 9.49 0.18 -51.96
C HIS A 7 8.93 -0.53 -50.72
N ALA A 8 9.75 -0.71 -49.69
CA ALA A 8 9.24 -0.85 -48.34
C ALA A 8 8.61 0.49 -47.97
N GLN A 9 7.28 0.57 -48.05
CA GLN A 9 6.55 1.72 -47.53
C GLN A 9 6.64 1.67 -46.01
N LYS A 10 7.53 2.50 -45.46
CA LYS A 10 7.64 2.75 -44.03
C LYS A 10 6.38 3.54 -43.64
N PHE A 11 5.35 2.84 -43.15
CA PHE A 11 4.19 3.52 -42.59
C PHE A 11 4.64 4.26 -41.33
N LYS A 12 4.64 5.60 -41.40
CA LYS A 12 4.72 6.44 -40.19
C LYS A 12 3.55 6.03 -39.30
N GLY A 13 3.83 5.80 -38.03
CA GLY A 13 2.82 5.38 -37.04
C GLY A 13 1.59 6.28 -37.12
N TYR A 14 0.43 5.65 -37.24
CA TYR A 14 -0.84 6.35 -37.12
C TYR A 14 -1.13 6.57 -35.63
N VAL A 15 -1.36 7.82 -35.25
CA VAL A 15 -2.01 8.15 -33.99
C VAL A 15 -3.50 8.01 -34.25
N ILE A 16 -4.14 7.01 -33.65
CA ILE A 16 -5.60 6.91 -33.62
C ILE A 16 -6.04 7.66 -32.35
N GLU A 17 -6.57 8.87 -32.51
CA GLU A 17 -7.22 9.59 -31.40
C GLU A 17 -8.66 9.06 -31.28
N GLY A 18 -8.88 8.19 -30.29
CA GLY A 18 -10.22 7.81 -29.85
C GLY A 18 -10.69 8.76 -28.76
N ILE A 19 -11.76 9.51 -28.99
CA ILE A 19 -12.44 10.29 -27.95
C ILE A 19 -13.49 9.39 -27.30
N THR A 20 -13.30 9.05 -26.03
CA THR A 20 -14.41 8.69 -25.14
C THR A 20 -14.35 9.59 -23.91
N ASN A 21 -15.51 9.96 -23.39
CA ASN A 21 -15.65 11.02 -22.40
C ASN A 21 -14.78 10.75 -21.16
N ASN A 22 -13.86 11.69 -20.90
CA ASN A 22 -12.84 11.75 -19.84
C ASN A 22 -11.51 11.03 -20.12
N SER A 23 -10.54 11.85 -20.54
CA SER A 23 -9.08 11.67 -20.60
C SER A 23 -8.45 11.27 -21.95
N LEU A 24 -7.45 12.05 -22.36
CA LEU A 24 -6.58 11.82 -23.53
C LEU A 24 -5.61 10.68 -23.21
N PHE A 25 -5.78 9.52 -23.83
CA PHE A 25 -4.82 8.42 -23.76
C PHE A 25 -3.80 8.52 -24.90
N LYS A 26 -2.50 8.58 -24.58
CA LYS A 26 -1.42 8.41 -25.57
C LYS A 26 -0.73 7.08 -25.31
N SER A 27 -1.01 6.08 -26.14
CA SER A 27 -0.30 4.80 -26.12
C SER A 27 0.43 4.57 -27.43
N ASN A 28 1.74 4.29 -27.36
CA ASN A 28 2.53 3.84 -28.50
C ASN A 28 2.31 2.33 -28.69
N PHE A 29 1.64 1.94 -29.77
CA PHE A 29 1.50 0.53 -30.14
C PHE A 29 2.63 0.12 -31.08
N ASN A 30 3.38 -0.94 -30.73
CA ASN A 30 4.21 -1.68 -31.67
C ASN A 30 3.35 -2.78 -32.30
N ILE A 31 3.02 -2.61 -33.59
CA ILE A 31 2.27 -3.62 -34.35
C ILE A 31 3.27 -4.70 -34.81
N PHE A 32 3.07 -5.94 -34.35
CA PHE A 32 3.80 -7.10 -34.87
C PHE A 32 3.16 -7.58 -36.19
N ASN A 33 4.04 -7.94 -37.14
CA ASN A 33 3.83 -8.42 -38.52
C ASN A 33 2.39 -8.82 -38.95
N LEU A 34 1.91 -8.16 -40.01
CA LEU A 34 0.78 -8.62 -40.84
C LEU A 34 1.29 -9.39 -42.06
N SER A 35 0.87 -10.65 -42.20
CA SER A 35 0.98 -11.40 -43.46
C SER A 35 -0.31 -11.19 -44.27
N LEU A 36 -0.18 -10.67 -45.49
CA LEU A 36 -1.28 -10.50 -46.43
C LEU A 36 -1.26 -11.63 -47.46
N SER A 37 -2.31 -12.46 -47.50
CA SER A 37 -2.59 -13.32 -48.64
C SER A 37 -3.68 -12.71 -49.51
N ASN A 38 -3.39 -12.57 -50.80
CA ASN A 38 -4.18 -11.93 -51.85
C ASN A 38 -5.66 -12.32 -51.88
N CYS A 39 -6.56 -11.34 -51.78
CA CYS A 39 -7.92 -11.44 -52.35
C CYS A 39 -8.42 -10.05 -52.80
N LYS A 40 -9.03 -10.01 -53.99
CA LYS A 40 -9.63 -8.84 -54.63
C LYS A 40 -10.86 -8.37 -53.85
N ALA A 41 -10.96 -7.05 -53.69
CA ALA A 41 -12.14 -6.27 -53.28
C ALA A 41 -13.05 -6.96 -52.25
N SER A 42 -12.64 -6.96 -50.99
CA SER A 42 -13.55 -7.18 -49.86
C SER A 42 -12.94 -6.54 -48.62
N THR A 43 -13.78 -5.89 -47.83
CA THR A 43 -13.49 -5.26 -46.54
C THR A 43 -12.44 -6.03 -45.74
N ILE A 44 -11.33 -5.37 -45.39
CA ILE A 44 -10.31 -5.93 -44.51
C ILE A 44 -10.83 -5.83 -43.07
N ILE A 45 -11.21 -6.96 -42.48
CA ILE A 45 -11.53 -7.05 -41.06
C ILE A 45 -10.22 -7.29 -40.31
N ILE A 46 -9.69 -6.25 -39.67
CA ILE A 46 -8.53 -6.38 -38.78
C ILE A 46 -9.07 -6.80 -37.41
N SER A 47 -8.85 -8.06 -37.05
CA SER A 47 -9.16 -8.57 -35.71
C SER A 47 -7.99 -8.24 -34.78
N PHE A 48 -8.22 -7.36 -33.81
CA PHE A 48 -7.26 -7.10 -32.75
C PHE A 48 -7.52 -8.08 -31.61
N GLU A 49 -6.60 -9.00 -31.39
CA GLU A 49 -6.59 -9.76 -30.14
C GLU A 49 -5.99 -8.85 -29.07
N PHE A 50 -6.86 -8.28 -28.23
CA PHE A 50 -6.42 -7.47 -27.10
C PHE A 50 -5.71 -8.40 -26.11
N ALA A 51 -4.38 -8.42 -26.16
CA ALA A 51 -3.58 -8.97 -25.08
C ALA A 51 -4.02 -8.27 -23.79
N LYS A 52 -4.52 -9.04 -22.83
CA LYS A 52 -4.89 -8.57 -21.49
C LYS A 52 -3.73 -7.72 -20.96
N LEU A 53 -3.93 -6.40 -20.91
CA LEU A 53 -3.14 -5.54 -20.06
C LEU A 53 -3.42 -6.02 -18.64
N HIS A 54 -2.47 -6.74 -18.06
CA HIS A 54 -2.41 -6.87 -16.62
C HIS A 54 -2.18 -5.46 -16.09
N THR A 55 -3.28 -4.79 -15.74
CA THR A 55 -3.23 -3.65 -14.85
C THR A 55 -2.63 -4.20 -13.56
N TYR A 56 -1.36 -3.88 -13.31
CA TYR A 56 -0.86 -3.88 -11.94
C TYR A 56 -1.61 -2.75 -11.26
N ASP A 57 -2.79 -3.08 -10.72
CA ASP A 57 -3.31 -2.32 -9.60
C ASP A 57 -2.18 -2.36 -8.58
N HIS A 58 -1.56 -1.20 -8.34
CA HIS A 58 -0.83 -0.97 -7.12
C HIS A 58 -1.89 -1.10 -6.02
N GLU A 59 -2.23 -2.34 -5.65
CA GLU A 59 -2.75 -2.62 -4.33
C GLU A 59 -1.65 -2.14 -3.40
N VAL A 60 -1.75 -0.87 -3.00
CA VAL A 60 -1.13 -0.39 -1.79
C VAL A 60 -1.75 -1.28 -0.73
N SER A 61 -1.06 -2.38 -0.42
CA SER A 61 -1.44 -3.25 0.67
C SER A 61 -1.74 -2.32 1.85
N PRO A 62 -2.95 -2.36 2.43
CA PRO A 62 -3.33 -1.41 3.44
C PRO A 62 -2.25 -1.38 4.51
N MET A 63 -1.73 -0.20 4.81
CA MET A 63 -0.78 -0.04 5.90
C MET A 63 -1.40 -0.65 7.15
N LEU A 64 -0.67 -1.55 7.81
CA LEU A 64 -1.17 -2.24 8.99
C LEU A 64 -1.37 -1.22 10.11
N LYS A 65 -2.64 -0.92 10.44
CA LYS A 65 -2.99 -0.05 11.56
C LYS A 65 -2.52 -0.71 12.86
N SER A 66 -1.53 -0.14 13.52
CA SER A 66 -1.01 -0.67 14.79
C SER A 66 -0.92 0.46 15.80
N GLY A 67 -1.27 0.18 17.05
CA GLY A 67 -1.38 1.19 18.08
C GLY A 67 -2.69 1.10 18.84
N ILE A 68 -2.94 2.11 19.67
CA ILE A 68 -4.14 2.21 20.49
C ILE A 68 -5.17 3.01 19.70
N TYR A 69 -6.38 2.48 19.60
CA TYR A 69 -7.50 3.13 18.93
C TYR A 69 -8.72 3.13 19.84
N GLY A 70 -9.59 4.12 19.66
CA GLY A 70 -10.88 4.17 20.34
C GLY A 70 -11.81 5.14 19.65
N LYS A 71 -13.07 5.13 20.08
CA LYS A 71 -14.10 5.98 19.51
C LYS A 71 -14.32 7.19 20.41
N TYR A 72 -14.30 8.37 19.80
CA TYR A 72 -14.73 9.63 20.38
C TYR A 72 -15.95 10.12 19.59
N ASN A 73 -17.07 10.37 20.25
CA ASN A 73 -18.35 10.73 19.61
C ASN A 73 -18.75 9.81 18.44
N GLY A 74 -18.47 8.51 18.57
CA GLY A 74 -18.80 7.49 17.56
C GLY A 74 -17.80 7.37 16.40
N ILE A 75 -16.77 8.21 16.34
CA ILE A 75 -15.73 8.21 15.30
C ILE A 75 -14.45 7.59 15.86
N GLU A 76 -13.82 6.67 15.10
CA GLU A 76 -12.54 6.05 15.47
C GLU A 76 -11.35 7.00 15.23
N PHE A 77 -10.51 7.12 16.26
CA PHE A 77 -9.24 7.84 16.26
C PHE A 77 -8.12 6.96 16.83
N GLU A 78 -6.88 7.28 16.46
CA GLU A 78 -5.70 6.80 17.18
C GLU A 78 -5.60 7.52 18.52
N ILE A 79 -5.12 6.84 19.55
CA ILE A 79 -4.96 7.37 20.90
C ILE A 79 -3.47 7.33 21.29
N THR A 80 -2.97 8.42 21.83
CA THR A 80 -1.64 8.52 22.43
C THR A 80 -1.70 9.31 23.74
N THR A 81 -0.56 9.39 24.43
CA THR A 81 -0.37 10.23 25.62
C THR A 81 0.75 11.23 25.37
N ASP A 82 0.58 12.46 25.82
CA ASP A 82 1.68 13.43 25.84
C ASP A 82 2.67 13.19 27.01
N MET A 83 3.66 14.08 27.14
CA MET A 83 4.66 14.02 28.22
C MET A 83 4.06 14.28 29.62
N GLU A 84 2.85 14.82 29.70
CA GLU A 84 2.11 15.10 30.95
C GLU A 84 1.07 14.01 31.26
N ASN A 85 1.05 12.91 30.49
CA ASN A 85 0.06 11.83 30.54
C ASN A 85 -1.38 12.29 30.23
N ASN A 86 -1.55 13.38 29.47
CA ASN A 86 -2.86 13.72 28.91
C ASN A 86 -3.18 12.79 27.75
N ILE A 87 -4.39 12.24 27.73
CA ILE A 87 -4.86 11.39 26.64
C ILE A 87 -5.21 12.27 25.44
N MET A 88 -4.65 11.93 24.29
CA MET A 88 -4.84 12.62 23.03
C MET A 88 -5.41 11.68 21.99
N ILE A 89 -6.33 12.18 21.18
CA ILE A 89 -6.76 11.52 19.94
C ILE A 89 -6.10 12.18 18.73
N LEU A 90 -5.76 11.39 17.71
CA LEU A 90 -5.07 11.84 16.50
C LEU A 90 -5.78 11.36 15.23
N THR A 91 -5.72 12.18 14.19
CA THR A 91 -6.18 11.84 12.83
C THR A 91 -5.50 12.72 11.78
N GLU A 92 -5.27 12.16 10.59
CA GLU A 92 -4.89 12.92 9.39
C GLU A 92 -6.13 13.31 8.55
N ASP A 93 -7.27 12.68 8.83
CA ASP A 93 -8.52 12.89 8.11
C ASP A 93 -9.24 14.16 8.61
N LYS A 94 -9.19 15.21 7.78
CA LYS A 94 -9.84 16.50 8.03
C LYS A 94 -11.37 16.45 8.06
N SER A 95 -12.00 15.35 7.61
CA SER A 95 -13.45 15.20 7.71
C SER A 95 -13.91 14.81 9.13
N LYS A 96 -12.98 14.34 9.96
CA LYS A 96 -13.24 13.89 11.34
C LYS A 96 -12.99 14.96 12.41
N ILE A 97 -12.47 16.13 12.01
CA ILE A 97 -12.02 17.16 12.94
C ILE A 97 -13.01 18.32 13.03
N ASP A 98 -12.94 19.05 14.13
CA ASP A 98 -13.58 20.34 14.34
C ASP A 98 -12.53 21.39 14.75
N HIS A 99 -12.97 22.58 15.17
CA HIS A 99 -12.10 23.69 15.56
C HIS A 99 -11.29 23.44 16.85
N THR A 100 -11.54 22.34 17.56
CA THR A 100 -10.83 21.98 18.80
C THR A 100 -9.62 21.09 18.58
N PHE A 101 -9.41 20.64 17.34
CA PHE A 101 -8.21 19.92 16.94
C PHE A 101 -7.11 20.90 16.53
N GLU A 102 -5.87 20.57 16.90
CA GLU A 102 -4.69 21.37 16.61
C GLU A 102 -3.67 20.54 15.82
N ASP A 103 -3.13 21.12 14.75
CA ASP A 103 -1.94 20.62 14.07
C ASP A 103 -0.72 21.37 14.62
N LYS A 104 -0.21 20.89 15.75
CA LYS A 104 0.87 21.54 16.51
C LYS A 104 2.17 21.70 15.71
N TYR A 105 2.43 20.80 14.77
CA TYR A 105 3.69 20.72 14.04
C TYR A 105 3.54 21.06 12.55
N ASN A 106 2.35 21.48 12.12
CA ASN A 106 2.00 21.70 10.71
C ASN A 106 2.35 20.48 9.83
N SER A 107 2.14 19.28 10.37
CA SER A 107 2.48 18.01 9.72
C SER A 107 1.31 17.39 8.97
N GLY A 108 0.11 17.96 9.10
CA GLY A 108 -1.14 17.37 8.63
C GLY A 108 -1.74 16.34 9.60
N VAL A 109 -1.14 16.14 10.77
CA VAL A 109 -1.67 15.29 11.85
C VAL A 109 -2.34 16.18 12.88
N PHE A 110 -3.65 16.05 13.00
CA PHE A 110 -4.46 16.83 13.92
C PHE A 110 -4.63 16.08 15.24
N THR A 111 -4.51 16.80 16.34
CA THR A 111 -4.58 16.23 17.69
C THR A 111 -5.55 16.97 18.59
N LYS A 112 -6.15 16.27 19.55
CA LYS A 112 -7.04 16.86 20.56
C LYS A 112 -6.89 16.12 21.88
N ILE A 113 -6.77 16.86 22.98
CA ILE A 113 -6.80 16.30 24.34
C ILE A 113 -8.25 15.95 24.71
N VAL A 114 -8.47 14.76 25.24
CA VAL A 114 -9.80 14.26 25.66
C VAL A 114 -9.74 13.62 27.04
N LYS A 115 -10.89 13.52 27.70
CA LYS A 115 -11.00 12.78 28.95
C LYS A 115 -11.16 11.29 28.66
N PRO A 116 -10.62 10.41 29.53
CA PRO A 116 -10.81 8.96 29.40
C PRO A 116 -12.29 8.54 29.26
N SER A 117 -13.20 9.23 29.95
CA SER A 117 -14.64 8.94 29.95
C SER A 117 -15.35 9.24 28.63
N GLU A 118 -14.73 10.02 27.75
CA GLU A 118 -15.27 10.36 26.43
C GLU A 118 -14.92 9.29 25.37
N LEU A 119 -14.02 8.37 25.73
CA LEU A 119 -13.56 7.30 24.85
C LEU A 119 -14.33 6.01 25.11
N VAL A 120 -14.76 5.37 24.04
CA VAL A 120 -15.42 4.05 24.07
C VAL A 120 -14.72 3.10 23.10
N ASP A 121 -14.93 1.79 23.27
CA ASP A 121 -14.36 0.74 22.43
C ASP A 121 -12.83 0.81 22.24
N CYS A 122 -12.09 1.18 23.29
CA CYS A 122 -10.64 1.29 23.23
C CYS A 122 -9.98 -0.08 23.06
N VAL A 123 -9.12 -0.21 22.05
CA VAL A 123 -8.38 -1.43 21.72
C VAL A 123 -6.93 -1.12 21.37
N ASN A 124 -6.01 -1.98 21.81
CA ASN A 124 -4.65 -2.03 21.29
C ASN A 124 -4.64 -3.04 20.13
N ILE A 125 -4.27 -2.58 18.94
CA ILE A 125 -4.11 -3.41 17.76
C ILE A 125 -2.62 -3.69 17.58
N THR A 126 -2.23 -4.96 17.66
CA THR A 126 -0.85 -5.40 17.42
C THR A 126 -0.82 -6.45 16.32
N HIS A 127 0.06 -6.25 15.35
CA HIS A 127 0.27 -7.18 14.26
C HIS A 127 1.47 -8.08 14.53
N PHE A 128 1.29 -9.36 14.27
CA PHE A 128 2.32 -10.38 14.33
C PHE A 128 2.49 -11.05 12.97
N GLY A 129 3.71 -11.43 12.64
CA GLY A 129 4.04 -12.28 11.50
C GLY A 129 4.40 -13.67 11.99
N ILE A 130 3.79 -14.70 11.39
CA ILE A 130 4.22 -16.08 11.55
C ILE A 130 5.18 -16.41 10.41
N ILE A 131 6.43 -16.70 10.74
CA ILE A 131 7.53 -16.93 9.78
C ILE A 131 8.27 -18.19 10.22
N GLN A 132 8.29 -19.21 9.37
CA GLN A 132 8.87 -20.52 9.68
C GLN A 132 8.39 -21.09 11.04
N GLY A 133 7.11 -20.85 11.36
CA GLY A 133 6.46 -21.28 12.60
C GLY A 133 6.67 -20.36 13.81
N GLU A 134 7.53 -19.34 13.72
CA GLU A 134 7.77 -18.39 14.81
C GLU A 134 6.82 -17.20 14.73
N LYS A 135 6.20 -16.84 15.87
CA LYS A 135 5.36 -15.64 15.99
C LYS A 135 6.21 -14.46 16.42
N LEU A 136 6.36 -13.46 15.55
CA LEU A 136 7.14 -12.26 15.81
C LEU A 136 6.31 -11.01 15.59
N ARG A 137 6.60 -9.94 16.35
CA ARG A 137 5.89 -8.66 16.18
C ARG A 137 6.32 -8.00 14.88
N ILE A 138 5.35 -7.52 14.11
CA ILE A 138 5.61 -6.64 12.97
C ILE A 138 5.76 -5.23 13.52
N LEU A 139 6.88 -4.60 13.19
CA LEU A 139 7.24 -3.26 13.67
C LEU A 139 6.92 -2.20 12.62
N GLN A 140 7.21 -2.51 11.36
CA GLN A 140 6.97 -1.62 10.22
C GLN A 140 6.56 -2.43 8.99
N ALA A 141 5.94 -1.76 8.03
CA ALA A 141 5.58 -2.32 6.74
C ALA A 141 5.93 -1.32 5.64
N ASN A 142 6.60 -1.79 4.58
CA ASN A 142 6.76 -1.03 3.34
C ASN A 142 5.86 -1.65 2.25
N SER A 143 6.06 -1.34 0.97
CA SER A 143 5.24 -1.92 -0.11
C SER A 143 5.33 -3.45 -0.19
N ASN A 144 6.51 -4.03 0.03
CA ASN A 144 6.78 -5.44 -0.30
C ASN A 144 7.18 -6.31 0.91
N GLU A 145 7.54 -5.69 2.02
CA GLU A 145 8.18 -6.35 3.16
C GLU A 145 7.57 -5.89 4.50
N TYR A 146 7.71 -6.75 5.50
CA TYR A 146 7.50 -6.43 6.90
C TYR A 146 8.82 -6.39 7.63
N GLN A 147 9.01 -5.38 8.48
CA GLN A 147 10.10 -5.36 9.44
C GLN A 147 9.69 -6.13 10.69
N ILE A 148 10.48 -7.12 11.05
CA ILE A 148 10.28 -7.97 12.24
C ILE A 148 11.49 -7.88 13.14
N GLY A 149 11.26 -8.00 14.45
CA GLY A 149 12.32 -8.01 15.44
C GLY A 149 12.13 -9.08 16.51
N THR A 150 13.24 -9.55 17.06
CA THR A 150 13.28 -10.48 18.18
C THR A 150 14.46 -10.19 19.09
N GLY A 151 14.30 -10.46 20.40
CA GLY A 151 15.40 -10.48 21.35
C GLY A 151 15.98 -11.87 21.61
N SER A 152 15.43 -12.91 20.98
CA SER A 152 15.91 -14.28 21.12
C SER A 152 16.98 -14.56 20.06
N ILE A 153 18.20 -14.86 20.50
CA ILE A 153 19.31 -15.30 19.64
C ILE A 153 18.91 -16.52 18.79
N LEU A 154 18.19 -17.48 19.36
CA LEU A 154 17.77 -18.70 18.65
C LEU A 154 16.83 -18.38 17.48
N ILE A 155 15.90 -17.44 17.68
CA ILE A 155 14.96 -17.03 16.62
C ILE A 155 15.68 -16.14 15.60
N GLY A 156 16.53 -15.23 16.07
CA GLY A 156 17.35 -14.37 15.21
C GLY A 156 18.20 -15.17 14.24
N ASP A 157 18.92 -16.18 14.74
CA ASP A 157 19.76 -17.06 13.93
C ASP A 157 18.92 -17.96 13.02
N LYS A 158 17.81 -18.54 13.52
CA LYS A 158 16.90 -19.38 12.72
C LYS A 158 16.35 -18.64 11.50
N LEU A 159 15.96 -17.38 11.68
CA LEU A 159 15.41 -16.54 10.63
C LEU A 159 16.48 -15.74 9.87
N ASN A 160 17.76 -15.93 10.21
CA ASN A 160 18.89 -15.21 9.64
C ASN A 160 18.71 -13.68 9.66
N LEU A 161 18.12 -13.16 10.76
CA LEU A 161 17.93 -11.73 10.95
C LEU A 161 19.28 -11.09 11.32
N PRO A 162 19.58 -9.87 10.82
CA PRO A 162 20.79 -9.19 11.23
C PRO A 162 20.65 -8.71 12.67
N ARG A 163 21.73 -8.88 13.44
CA ARG A 163 21.85 -8.33 14.80
C ARG A 163 22.12 -6.83 14.70
N VAL A 164 21.23 -6.03 15.29
CA VAL A 164 21.32 -4.56 15.28
C VAL A 164 21.74 -3.98 16.62
N ASP A 165 21.64 -4.76 17.70
CA ASP A 165 22.10 -4.40 19.05
C ASP A 165 22.55 -5.66 19.81
N ARG A 166 23.06 -5.52 21.04
CA ARG A 166 23.44 -6.61 21.93
C ARG A 166 22.32 -7.64 22.05
N ASP A 167 21.09 -7.20 22.26
CA ASP A 167 19.96 -8.09 22.55
C ASP A 167 18.84 -7.98 21.51
N THR A 168 19.16 -7.49 20.29
CA THR A 168 18.15 -7.23 19.26
C THR A 168 18.60 -7.69 17.87
N TRP A 169 17.75 -8.51 17.25
CA TRP A 169 17.82 -8.92 15.85
C TRP A 169 16.62 -8.32 15.11
N LEU A 170 16.86 -7.66 13.99
CA LEU A 170 15.85 -6.87 13.28
C LEU A 170 16.10 -6.98 11.77
N GLY A 171 15.09 -7.37 11.00
CA GLY A 171 15.23 -7.51 9.54
C GLY A 171 13.92 -7.30 8.80
N TRP A 172 14.06 -7.08 7.49
CA TRP A 172 12.94 -7.01 6.55
C TRP A 172 12.71 -8.40 5.95
N VAL A 173 11.45 -8.83 5.93
CA VAL A 173 11.04 -10.12 5.37
C VAL A 173 9.95 -9.90 4.32
N PRO A 174 10.03 -10.54 3.15
CA PRO A 174 9.02 -10.41 2.10
C PRO A 174 7.63 -10.78 2.60
N LYS A 175 6.61 -9.97 2.26
CA LYS A 175 5.21 -10.22 2.66
C LYS A 175 4.69 -11.60 2.24
N SER A 176 5.20 -12.15 1.13
CA SER A 176 4.87 -13.49 0.64
C SER A 176 5.27 -14.61 1.61
N GLU A 177 6.24 -14.37 2.49
CA GLU A 177 6.75 -15.35 3.46
C GLU A 177 6.12 -15.19 4.85
N VAL A 178 5.34 -14.13 5.05
CA VAL A 178 4.77 -13.78 6.36
C VAL A 178 3.28 -14.02 6.36
N LYS A 179 2.82 -14.92 7.24
CA LYS A 179 1.39 -14.99 7.57
C LYS A 179 1.08 -13.98 8.68
N VAL A 180 0.33 -12.94 8.34
CA VAL A 180 -0.04 -11.88 9.29
C VAL A 180 -1.17 -12.34 10.21
N LEU A 181 -1.04 -12.03 11.50
CA LEU A 181 -2.03 -12.23 12.55
C LEU A 181 -2.26 -10.89 13.25
N GLU A 182 -3.51 -10.43 13.27
CA GLU A 182 -3.94 -9.25 14.03
C GLU A 182 -4.44 -9.70 15.41
N GLU A 183 -3.94 -9.08 16.48
CA GLU A 183 -4.44 -9.27 17.84
C GLU A 183 -4.97 -7.94 18.38
N LYS A 184 -6.21 -7.97 18.90
CA LYS A 184 -6.86 -6.84 19.54
C LYS A 184 -7.00 -7.11 21.02
N THR A 185 -6.50 -6.20 21.84
CA THR A 185 -6.65 -6.26 23.30
C THR A 185 -7.49 -5.08 23.74
N SER A 186 -8.61 -5.31 24.42
CA SER A 186 -9.42 -4.23 24.99
C SER A 186 -8.62 -3.46 26.05
N ILE A 187 -8.65 -2.14 25.98
CA ILE A 187 -7.99 -1.25 26.95
C ILE A 187 -9.04 -0.49 27.73
N ASN A 188 -8.80 -0.29 29.03
CA ASN A 188 -9.55 0.67 29.82
C ASN A 188 -8.90 2.05 29.64
N PRO A 189 -9.61 3.06 29.09
CA PRO A 189 -9.03 4.37 28.85
C PRO A 189 -8.55 5.08 30.13
N HIS A 190 -9.09 4.73 31.31
CA HIS A 190 -8.64 5.28 32.60
C HIS A 190 -7.27 4.75 33.07
N LYS A 191 -6.68 3.80 32.34
CA LYS A 191 -5.39 3.18 32.65
C LYS A 191 -4.32 3.47 31.58
N LEU A 192 -4.63 4.37 30.64
CA LEU A 192 -3.68 4.85 29.64
C LEU A 192 -2.67 5.82 30.26
#